data_AF-A0AAD5DQW2-F1
#
_entry.id   AF-A0AAD5DQW2-F1
#
_cell.length_a   1.000
_cell.length_b   1.000
_cell.length_c   1.000
_cell.angle_alpha   90.00
_cell.angle_beta   90.00
_cell.angle_gamma   90.00
#
_symmetry.space_group_name_H-M   'P 1'
#
loop_
_entity.id
_entity.type
_entity.pdbx_description
1 polymer ?
#
loop_
_entity_poly.entity_id
_entity_poly.type
_entity_poly.pdbx_seq_one_letter_code
_entity_poly.pdbx_strand_id
1 'polypeptide(L)'
;MPGTSHLPPFEAYNDDDPVAFYLSENVRTELEEGADAVFLCEGRALPVHSAVLSVASGALRDFFDSQTAQQANGNGNGIHHGLASAAHLGSLYHLSSSGVNLDVVCADTLPSSTERSLEGFTLKRLAHFLRFTYHPDEVGRVDYLLPGAARTLSACARLAHRLRMEVLLERLDLRMEAAVGSHQATLQRLMDWTQVAEECGLKRLWTKCIREICVTLSRGKKGVGPRTTSSKDLQGALAAVPPPSDNMHTAVHDVALLKDLSLKAKLSIMATLLASLRRQPGDPSELVPPEACLASALPAMPLPPLPELEMEQ
;
A
#
# COMPACT_ATOMS: atom_id res chain seq x y z
N MET A 1 8.13 -31.61 -2.52
CA MET A 1 7.99 -30.34 -3.25
C MET A 1 6.61 -29.80 -2.92
N PRO A 2 6.47 -28.77 -2.07
CA PRO A 2 5.16 -28.19 -1.82
C PRO A 2 4.60 -27.66 -3.15
N GLY A 3 3.39 -28.10 -3.49
CA GLY A 3 2.75 -27.78 -4.75
C GLY A 3 2.64 -26.27 -4.92
N THR A 4 3.09 -25.75 -6.05
CA THR A 4 2.84 -24.36 -6.42
C THR A 4 1.34 -24.20 -6.52
N SER A 5 0.73 -23.46 -5.58
CA SER A 5 -0.65 -23.04 -5.70
C SER A 5 -0.83 -22.35 -7.05
N HIS A 6 -1.60 -22.99 -7.94
CA HIS A 6 -1.98 -22.43 -9.23
C HIS A 6 -3.04 -21.35 -8.98
N LEU A 7 -2.59 -20.18 -8.55
CA LEU A 7 -3.44 -18.99 -8.57
C LEU A 7 -3.40 -18.37 -9.97
N PRO A 8 -4.49 -17.74 -10.42
CA PRO A 8 -4.49 -17.01 -11.68
C PRO A 8 -3.38 -15.93 -11.68
N PRO A 9 -2.86 -15.52 -12.84
CA PRO A 9 -1.94 -14.39 -12.94
C PRO A 9 -2.48 -13.14 -12.24
N PHE A 10 -1.60 -12.25 -11.77
CA PHE A 10 -2.00 -11.05 -11.01
C PHE A 10 -2.97 -10.15 -11.80
N GLU A 11 -2.77 -10.05 -13.10
CA GLU A 11 -3.58 -9.29 -14.05
C GLU A 11 -4.91 -9.96 -14.42
N ALA A 12 -5.06 -11.27 -14.17
CA ALA A 12 -6.22 -12.07 -14.56
C ALA A 12 -7.39 -11.99 -13.56
N TYR A 13 -7.50 -10.86 -12.85
CA TYR A 13 -8.62 -10.60 -11.95
C TYR A 13 -9.93 -10.48 -12.74
N ASN A 14 -10.97 -11.18 -12.29
CA ASN A 14 -12.30 -11.19 -12.87
C ASN A 14 -13.32 -10.66 -11.86
N ASP A 15 -14.06 -9.61 -12.22
CA ASP A 15 -15.12 -9.04 -11.37
C ASP A 15 -16.29 -10.01 -11.19
N ASP A 16 -16.57 -10.89 -12.16
CA ASP A 16 -17.67 -11.84 -12.06
C ASP A 16 -17.41 -12.93 -11.01
N ASP A 17 -16.13 -13.26 -10.80
CA ASP A 17 -15.70 -14.30 -9.88
C ASP A 17 -14.44 -13.87 -9.11
N PRO A 18 -14.59 -12.93 -8.15
CA PRO A 18 -13.46 -12.42 -7.38
C PRO A 18 -12.87 -13.48 -6.43
N VAL A 19 -13.61 -14.55 -6.11
CA VAL A 19 -13.20 -15.58 -5.15
C VAL A 19 -12.16 -16.52 -5.76
N ALA A 20 -12.33 -16.90 -7.02
CA ALA A 20 -11.33 -17.64 -7.80
C ALA A 20 -9.95 -16.97 -7.82
N PHE A 21 -9.91 -15.66 -7.58
CA PHE A 21 -8.68 -14.89 -7.65
C PHE A 21 -7.76 -15.07 -6.44
N TYR A 22 -8.32 -15.32 -5.26
CA TYR A 22 -7.56 -15.45 -4.01
C TYR A 22 -7.66 -16.83 -3.36
N LEU A 23 -8.60 -17.68 -3.76
CA LEU A 23 -8.66 -19.09 -3.37
C LEU A 23 -8.22 -19.95 -4.57
N SER A 24 -7.21 -20.79 -4.39
CA SER A 24 -6.75 -21.67 -5.47
C SER A 24 -7.80 -22.73 -5.82
N GLU A 25 -7.94 -23.06 -7.11
CA GLU A 25 -8.96 -23.99 -7.63
C GLU A 25 -9.06 -25.30 -6.86
N ASN A 26 -7.91 -25.86 -6.45
CA ASN A 26 -7.84 -27.16 -5.76
C ASN A 26 -8.52 -27.20 -4.39
N VAL A 27 -8.64 -26.05 -3.70
CA VAL A 27 -9.22 -25.96 -2.35
C VAL A 27 -10.37 -24.96 -2.31
N ARG A 28 -10.79 -24.45 -3.47
CA ARG A 28 -11.79 -23.39 -3.56
C ARG A 28 -13.11 -23.82 -2.94
N THR A 29 -13.65 -24.97 -3.36
CA THR A 29 -14.93 -25.47 -2.85
C THR A 29 -14.88 -25.68 -1.34
N GLU A 30 -13.82 -26.30 -0.82
CA GLU A 30 -13.67 -26.56 0.62
C GLU A 30 -13.55 -25.27 1.43
N LEU A 31 -12.81 -24.28 0.93
CA LEU A 31 -12.63 -22.99 1.59
C LEU A 31 -13.88 -22.08 1.46
N GLU A 32 -14.60 -22.13 0.36
CA GLU A 32 -15.87 -21.40 0.23
C GLU A 32 -16.93 -21.99 1.18
N GLU A 33 -17.03 -23.32 1.27
CA GLU A 33 -17.94 -24.01 2.19
C GLU A 33 -17.55 -23.85 3.67
N GLY A 34 -16.24 -23.75 3.94
CA GLY A 34 -15.68 -23.57 5.28
C GLY A 34 -15.61 -22.12 5.77
N ALA A 35 -16.03 -21.16 4.95
CA ALA A 35 -16.03 -19.75 5.32
C ALA A 35 -17.06 -19.49 6.44
N ASP A 36 -16.59 -18.86 7.52
CA ASP A 36 -17.36 -18.48 8.70
C ASP A 36 -17.56 -16.96 8.80
N ALA A 37 -16.93 -16.19 7.90
CA ALA A 37 -17.05 -14.75 7.83
C ALA A 37 -17.07 -14.26 6.36
N VAL A 38 -17.56 -13.04 6.14
CA VAL A 38 -17.58 -12.40 4.82
C VAL A 38 -17.12 -10.95 4.89
N PHE A 39 -16.35 -10.51 3.91
CA PHE A 39 -16.15 -9.08 3.66
C PHE A 39 -17.19 -8.57 2.66
N LEU A 40 -17.85 -7.47 2.99
CA LEU A 40 -18.75 -6.77 2.05
C LEU A 40 -18.03 -5.61 1.37
N CYS A 41 -17.99 -5.61 0.03
CA CYS A 41 -17.38 -4.55 -0.77
C CYS A 41 -18.13 -4.40 -2.10
N GLU A 42 -18.53 -3.17 -2.45
CA GLU A 42 -19.24 -2.85 -3.71
C GLU A 42 -20.48 -3.73 -3.96
N GLY A 43 -21.20 -4.10 -2.90
CA GLY A 43 -22.36 -5.00 -3.01
C GLY A 43 -21.99 -6.45 -3.35
N ARG A 44 -20.76 -6.88 -3.09
CA ARG A 44 -20.36 -8.30 -3.18
C ARG A 44 -19.85 -8.79 -1.84
N ALA A 45 -20.13 -10.06 -1.54
CA ALA A 45 -19.61 -10.76 -0.38
C ALA A 45 -18.40 -11.61 -0.79
N LEU A 46 -17.29 -11.42 -0.10
CA LEU A 46 -16.08 -12.22 -0.26
C LEU A 46 -15.94 -13.16 0.94
N PRO A 47 -16.12 -14.49 0.76
CA PRO A 47 -16.00 -15.46 1.84
C PRO A 47 -14.57 -15.50 2.37
N VAL A 48 -14.45 -15.49 3.70
CA VAL A 48 -13.18 -15.50 4.43
C VAL A 48 -13.29 -16.36 5.68
N HIS A 49 -12.13 -16.66 6.25
CA HIS A 49 -12.02 -17.53 7.42
C HIS A 49 -11.51 -16.70 8.60
N SER A 50 -12.34 -16.54 9.62
CA SER A 50 -12.04 -15.78 10.83
C SER A 50 -10.73 -16.27 11.47
N ALA A 51 -10.51 -17.59 11.51
CA ALA A 51 -9.29 -18.18 12.05
C ALA A 51 -8.02 -17.72 11.30
N VAL A 52 -8.05 -17.71 9.96
CA VAL A 52 -6.92 -17.26 9.14
C VAL A 52 -6.68 -15.76 9.35
N LEU A 53 -7.76 -14.98 9.36
CA LEU A 53 -7.69 -13.53 9.54
C LEU A 53 -7.21 -13.14 10.94
N SER A 54 -7.67 -13.80 11.99
CA SER A 54 -7.25 -13.58 13.38
C SER A 54 -5.76 -13.88 13.60
N VAL A 55 -5.23 -14.89 12.91
CA VAL A 55 -3.79 -15.19 12.96
C VAL A 55 -3.00 -14.09 12.25
N ALA A 56 -3.49 -13.59 11.13
CA ALA A 56 -2.78 -12.63 10.30
C ALA A 56 -2.97 -11.15 10.75
N SER A 57 -4.03 -10.84 11.47
CA SER A 57 -4.46 -9.49 11.83
C SER A 57 -4.83 -9.38 13.31
N GLY A 58 -4.09 -8.54 14.05
CA GLY A 58 -4.44 -8.24 15.43
C GLY A 58 -5.76 -7.45 15.54
N ALA A 59 -6.11 -6.63 14.56
CA ALA A 59 -7.40 -5.91 14.55
C ALA A 59 -8.60 -6.86 14.40
N LEU A 60 -8.50 -7.82 13.48
CA LEU A 60 -9.58 -8.76 13.22
C LEU A 60 -9.70 -9.80 14.34
N ARG A 61 -8.58 -10.24 14.95
CA ARG A 61 -8.62 -11.09 16.14
C ARG A 61 -9.44 -10.46 17.26
N ASP A 62 -9.12 -9.21 17.64
CA ASP A 62 -9.85 -8.51 18.70
C ASP A 62 -11.33 -8.34 18.35
N PHE A 63 -11.66 -8.15 17.07
CA PHE A 63 -13.03 -8.07 16.58
C PHE A 63 -13.79 -9.41 16.75
N PHE A 64 -13.23 -10.52 16.27
CA PHE A 64 -13.86 -11.85 16.37
C PHE A 64 -13.95 -12.34 17.83
N ASP A 65 -12.95 -12.04 18.66
CA ASP A 65 -12.98 -12.34 20.10
C ASP A 65 -14.11 -11.56 20.79
N SER A 66 -14.30 -10.28 20.42
CA SER A 66 -15.38 -9.43 20.95
C SER A 66 -16.77 -9.94 20.54
N GLN A 67 -16.94 -10.37 19.29
CA GLN A 67 -18.17 -10.99 18.79
C GLN A 67 -18.50 -12.26 19.58
N THR A 68 -17.50 -13.13 19.77
CA THR A 68 -17.66 -14.38 20.52
C THR A 68 -18.06 -14.13 21.97
N ALA A 69 -17.46 -13.13 22.62
CA ALA A 69 -17.81 -12.74 23.99
C ALA A 69 -19.24 -12.17 24.08
N GLN A 70 -19.69 -11.40 23.09
CA GLN A 70 -21.06 -10.89 23.03
C GLN A 70 -22.09 -12.00 22.87
N GLN A 71 -21.80 -13.01 22.05
CA GLN A 71 -22.68 -14.17 21.86
C GLN A 71 -22.77 -15.03 23.12
N ALA A 72 -21.64 -15.27 23.82
CA ALA A 72 -21.61 -16.06 25.05
C ALA A 72 -22.40 -15.42 26.21
N ASN A 73 -22.46 -14.08 26.26
CA ASN A 73 -23.08 -13.36 27.36
C ASN A 73 -24.62 -13.28 27.30
N GLY A 74 -25.27 -13.87 26.28
CA GLY A 74 -26.68 -14.31 26.33
C GLY A 74 -27.77 -13.28 26.63
N ASN A 75 -27.45 -12.01 26.84
CA ASN A 75 -28.42 -10.93 26.99
C ASN A 75 -28.95 -10.59 25.60
N GLY A 76 -29.91 -11.41 25.13
CA GLY A 76 -30.55 -11.38 23.80
C GLY A 76 -31.31 -10.10 23.42
N ASN A 77 -31.00 -8.97 24.05
CA ASN A 77 -31.43 -7.63 23.66
C ASN A 77 -30.31 -6.84 22.95
N GLY A 78 -29.23 -7.52 22.52
CA GLY A 78 -28.15 -6.93 21.73
C GLY A 78 -28.68 -6.37 20.42
N ILE A 79 -28.92 -5.07 20.42
CA ILE A 79 -29.52 -4.35 19.32
C ILE A 79 -28.66 -4.53 18.07
N HIS A 80 -29.28 -5.02 16.99
CA HIS A 80 -28.75 -5.05 15.61
C HIS A 80 -28.51 -3.63 15.05
N HIS A 81 -27.95 -2.69 15.83
CA HIS A 81 -27.79 -1.29 15.46
C HIS A 81 -26.74 -1.08 14.34
N GLY A 82 -25.85 -2.04 14.11
CA GLY A 82 -24.93 -2.01 12.96
C GLY A 82 -25.50 -2.56 11.65
N LEU A 83 -26.58 -3.34 11.70
CA LEU A 83 -27.14 -4.01 10.52
C LEU A 83 -28.31 -3.26 9.89
N ALA A 84 -28.90 -2.26 10.56
CA ALA A 84 -30.03 -1.51 9.98
C ALA A 84 -29.66 -0.74 8.69
N SER A 85 -28.41 -0.32 8.53
CA SER A 85 -27.92 0.28 7.27
C SER A 85 -27.52 -0.77 6.23
N ALA A 86 -27.00 -1.92 6.69
CA ALA A 86 -26.72 -3.07 5.82
C ALA A 86 -27.99 -3.80 5.36
N ALA A 87 -29.13 -3.64 6.05
CA ALA A 87 -30.38 -4.36 5.78
C ALA A 87 -30.97 -4.08 4.38
N HIS A 88 -30.66 -2.93 3.77
CA HIS A 88 -31.05 -2.67 2.38
C HIS A 88 -30.19 -3.43 1.35
N LEU A 89 -28.98 -3.87 1.71
CA LEU A 89 -28.16 -4.76 0.91
C LEU A 89 -28.34 -6.24 1.34
N GLY A 90 -28.61 -6.48 2.62
CA GLY A 90 -28.67 -7.80 3.25
C GLY A 90 -29.90 -8.64 2.90
N SER A 91 -30.95 -8.07 2.30
CA SER A 91 -32.14 -8.85 1.89
C SER A 91 -31.88 -9.79 0.70
N LEU A 92 -30.74 -9.69 0.01
CA LEU A 92 -30.46 -10.51 -1.18
C LEU A 92 -29.37 -11.58 -0.98
N TYR A 93 -28.66 -11.57 0.13
CA TYR A 93 -27.61 -12.56 0.40
C TYR A 93 -28.12 -13.62 1.36
N HIS A 94 -28.86 -14.61 0.82
CA HIS A 94 -29.11 -15.89 1.49
C HIS A 94 -27.77 -16.67 1.57
N LEU A 95 -26.80 -16.15 2.31
CA LEU A 95 -25.48 -16.77 2.48
C LEU A 95 -25.56 -17.76 3.62
N SER A 96 -25.95 -18.97 3.24
CA SER A 96 -25.59 -20.27 3.83
C SER A 96 -26.80 -21.20 3.67
N SER A 97 -26.71 -22.13 2.71
CA SER A 97 -27.61 -23.29 2.65
C SER A 97 -27.47 -24.20 3.88
N SER A 98 -26.43 -24.02 4.70
CA SER A 98 -26.12 -24.80 5.89
C SER A 98 -26.59 -24.18 7.20
N GLY A 99 -27.20 -22.98 7.19
CA GLY A 99 -27.74 -22.33 8.40
C GLY A 99 -26.66 -21.81 9.36
N VAL A 100 -25.43 -21.63 8.88
CA VAL A 100 -24.32 -21.06 9.67
C VAL A 100 -24.46 -19.54 9.69
N ASN A 101 -24.43 -18.94 10.88
CA ASN A 101 -24.34 -17.49 11.03
C ASN A 101 -22.95 -17.04 10.58
N LEU A 102 -22.88 -16.25 9.51
CA LEU A 102 -21.63 -15.67 9.02
C LEU A 102 -21.37 -14.34 9.70
N ASP A 103 -20.15 -14.17 10.19
CA ASP A 103 -19.70 -12.88 10.70
C ASP A 103 -19.45 -11.91 9.54
N VAL A 104 -20.22 -10.83 9.52
CA VAL A 104 -20.08 -9.79 8.50
C VAL A 104 -19.00 -8.81 8.93
N VAL A 105 -17.88 -8.83 8.23
CA VAL A 105 -16.82 -7.84 8.37
C VAL A 105 -17.14 -6.69 7.43
N CYS A 106 -17.87 -5.70 7.95
CA CYS A 106 -18.14 -4.45 7.25
C CYS A 106 -17.00 -3.46 7.47
N ALA A 107 -16.86 -2.58 6.49
CA ALA A 107 -16.03 -1.38 6.56
C ALA A 107 -16.25 -0.56 7.85
N ASP A 108 -17.50 -0.53 8.31
CA ASP A 108 -17.96 0.32 9.41
C ASP A 108 -17.97 -0.41 10.77
N THR A 109 -17.71 -1.73 10.79
CA THR A 109 -17.69 -2.53 12.02
C THR A 109 -16.30 -2.67 12.63
N LEU A 110 -15.26 -2.16 11.95
CA LEU A 110 -13.94 -2.01 12.55
C LEU A 110 -14.03 -0.94 13.65
N PRO A 111 -13.33 -1.12 14.79
CA PRO A 111 -13.46 -0.25 15.95
C PRO A 111 -13.29 1.21 15.54
N SER A 112 -14.17 2.09 16.02
CA SER A 112 -14.26 3.51 15.66
C SER A 112 -13.00 4.34 15.95
N SER A 113 -11.98 3.76 16.61
CA SER A 113 -10.63 4.32 16.69
C SER A 113 -9.92 4.32 15.32
N THR A 114 -10.38 3.49 14.38
CA THR A 114 -10.03 3.58 12.96
C THR A 114 -11.08 4.43 12.22
N GLU A 115 -10.92 5.76 12.23
CA GLU A 115 -11.79 6.76 11.58
C GLU A 115 -11.94 6.64 10.05
N ARG A 116 -11.66 5.50 9.42
CA ARG A 116 -11.75 5.35 7.95
C ARG A 116 -12.28 3.97 7.57
N SER A 117 -13.56 3.97 7.22
CA SER A 117 -14.25 2.97 6.39
C SER A 117 -13.34 2.45 5.27
N LEU A 118 -13.61 1.24 4.75
CA LEU A 118 -13.07 0.73 3.47
C LEU A 118 -13.45 1.61 2.27
N GLU A 119 -14.05 2.77 2.49
CA GLU A 119 -14.21 3.84 1.51
C GLU A 119 -12.90 4.07 0.73
N GLY A 120 -12.99 3.91 -0.60
CA GLY A 120 -11.84 3.99 -1.52
C GLY A 120 -11.19 2.65 -1.87
N PHE A 121 -11.62 1.53 -1.29
CA PHE A 121 -11.25 0.19 -1.72
C PHE A 121 -12.27 -0.36 -2.71
N THR A 122 -11.79 -0.66 -3.92
CA THR A 122 -12.55 -1.38 -4.94
C THR A 122 -12.52 -2.88 -4.65
N LEU A 123 -13.49 -3.64 -5.14
CA LEU A 123 -13.55 -5.10 -5.03
C LEU A 123 -12.22 -5.76 -5.45
N LYS A 124 -11.65 -5.32 -6.57
CA LYS A 124 -10.34 -5.76 -7.08
C LYS A 124 -9.22 -5.63 -6.05
N ARG A 125 -9.12 -4.49 -5.37
CA ARG A 125 -8.06 -4.22 -4.38
C ARG A 125 -8.23 -5.10 -3.16
N LEU A 126 -9.48 -5.31 -2.74
CA LEU A 126 -9.78 -6.20 -1.63
C LEU A 126 -9.47 -7.67 -1.97
N ALA A 127 -9.81 -8.14 -3.17
CA ALA A 127 -9.44 -9.47 -3.63
C ALA A 127 -7.91 -9.67 -3.69
N HIS A 128 -7.16 -8.67 -4.17
CA HIS A 128 -5.68 -8.71 -4.11
C HIS A 128 -5.14 -8.74 -2.68
N PHE A 129 -5.73 -7.96 -1.78
CA PHE A 129 -5.36 -7.98 -0.37
C PHE A 129 -5.60 -9.35 0.24
N LEU A 130 -6.79 -9.95 0.03
CA LEU A 130 -7.11 -11.30 0.48
C LEU A 130 -6.14 -12.33 -0.11
N ARG A 131 -5.80 -12.21 -1.40
CA ARG A 131 -4.80 -13.08 -2.04
C ARG A 131 -3.47 -13.02 -1.30
N PHE A 132 -3.00 -11.85 -0.88
CA PHE A 132 -1.76 -11.76 -0.11
C PHE A 132 -1.89 -12.26 1.33
N THR A 133 -3.08 -12.17 1.92
CA THR A 133 -3.36 -12.73 3.24
C THR A 133 -3.32 -14.25 3.23
N TYR A 134 -3.96 -14.90 2.24
CA TYR A 134 -3.95 -16.35 2.08
C TYR A 134 -2.63 -16.88 1.50
N HIS A 135 -1.98 -16.09 0.64
CA HIS A 135 -0.77 -16.48 -0.09
C HIS A 135 0.29 -15.38 -0.01
N PRO A 136 0.94 -15.19 1.14
CA PRO A 136 1.85 -14.07 1.37
C PRO A 136 3.10 -14.11 0.47
N ASP A 137 3.44 -15.26 -0.10
CA ASP A 137 4.56 -15.40 -1.04
C ASP A 137 4.25 -14.76 -2.41
N GLU A 138 2.97 -14.57 -2.73
CA GLU A 138 2.53 -13.93 -3.97
C GLU A 138 2.91 -12.45 -4.03
N VAL A 139 3.11 -11.78 -2.89
CA VAL A 139 3.56 -10.37 -2.84
C VAL A 139 4.88 -10.20 -3.61
N GLY A 140 5.78 -11.17 -3.50
CA GLY A 140 7.07 -11.15 -4.21
C GLY A 140 6.95 -11.34 -5.72
N ARG A 141 5.85 -11.96 -6.19
CA ARG A 141 5.63 -12.33 -7.60
C ARG A 141 4.93 -11.24 -8.42
N VAL A 142 4.36 -10.22 -7.76
CA VAL A 142 3.64 -9.13 -8.44
C VAL A 142 4.58 -8.32 -9.30
N ASP A 143 4.45 -8.38 -10.62
CA ASP A 143 5.17 -7.46 -11.49
C ASP A 143 4.61 -6.03 -11.34
N TYR A 144 5.43 -5.13 -10.78
CA TYR A 144 5.05 -3.74 -10.54
C TYR A 144 5.00 -2.91 -11.83
N LEU A 145 5.43 -3.48 -12.95
CA LEU A 145 5.27 -2.89 -14.28
C LEU A 145 3.85 -3.06 -14.81
N LEU A 146 3.07 -3.97 -14.25
CA LEU A 146 1.67 -4.15 -14.65
C LEU A 146 0.84 -2.89 -14.37
N PRO A 147 -0.01 -2.46 -15.33
CA PRO A 147 -0.90 -1.33 -15.13
C PRO A 147 -1.73 -1.48 -13.85
N GLY A 148 -1.67 -0.48 -12.98
CA GLY A 148 -2.43 -0.46 -11.72
C GLY A 148 -1.80 -1.23 -10.56
N ALA A 149 -0.80 -2.09 -10.78
CA ALA A 149 -0.16 -2.86 -9.70
C ALA A 149 0.39 -1.96 -8.58
N ALA A 150 1.04 -0.86 -8.94
CA ALA A 150 1.54 0.11 -7.96
C ALA A 150 0.43 0.69 -7.06
N ARG A 151 -0.75 1.00 -7.63
CA ARG A 151 -1.90 1.52 -6.87
C ARG A 151 -2.51 0.43 -6.00
N THR A 152 -2.58 -0.80 -6.49
CA THR A 152 -3.04 -1.95 -5.71
C THR A 152 -2.13 -2.23 -4.52
N LEU A 153 -0.81 -2.27 -4.70
CA LEU A 153 0.15 -2.46 -3.61
C LEU A 153 0.02 -1.37 -2.54
N SER A 154 -0.11 -0.10 -2.97
CA SER A 154 -0.36 1.02 -2.05
C SER A 154 -1.66 0.86 -1.26
N ALA A 155 -2.73 0.39 -1.91
CA ALA A 155 -4.00 0.12 -1.22
C ALA A 155 -3.84 -1.03 -0.22
N CYS A 156 -3.22 -2.15 -0.63
CA CYS A 156 -2.97 -3.28 0.27
C CYS A 156 -2.12 -2.88 1.48
N ALA A 157 -1.11 -2.03 1.30
CA ALA A 157 -0.27 -1.55 2.41
C ALA A 157 -1.08 -0.74 3.42
N ARG A 158 -1.94 0.18 2.94
CA ARG A 158 -2.85 0.96 3.79
C ARG A 158 -3.82 0.05 4.56
N LEU A 159 -4.37 -0.96 3.89
CA LEU A 159 -5.30 -1.90 4.51
C LEU A 159 -4.60 -2.80 5.54
N ALA A 160 -3.44 -3.34 5.20
CA ALA A 160 -2.62 -4.14 6.12
C ALA A 160 -2.22 -3.33 7.37
N HIS A 161 -1.85 -2.06 7.20
CA HIS A 161 -1.57 -1.17 8.32
C HIS A 161 -2.79 -0.95 9.22
N ARG A 162 -3.95 -0.60 8.65
CA ARG A 162 -5.21 -0.41 9.40
C ARG A 162 -5.61 -1.67 10.18
N LEU A 163 -5.43 -2.84 9.56
CA LEU A 163 -5.77 -4.13 10.16
C LEU A 163 -4.65 -4.69 11.05
N ARG A 164 -3.57 -3.95 11.31
CA ARG A 164 -2.43 -4.41 12.13
C ARG A 164 -1.87 -5.76 11.65
N MET A 165 -1.63 -5.88 10.35
CA MET A 165 -1.06 -7.08 9.71
C MET A 165 0.43 -6.88 9.43
N GLU A 166 1.25 -6.94 10.48
CA GLU A 166 2.67 -6.55 10.44
C GLU A 166 3.49 -7.36 9.42
N VAL A 167 3.31 -8.68 9.37
CA VAL A 167 4.04 -9.58 8.45
C VAL A 167 3.74 -9.25 6.97
N LEU A 168 2.46 -8.99 6.66
CA LEU A 168 2.07 -8.62 5.30
C LEU A 168 2.60 -7.22 4.96
N LEU A 169 2.56 -6.29 5.91
CA LEU A 169 3.04 -4.93 5.72
C LEU A 169 4.56 -4.89 5.46
N GLU A 170 5.35 -5.70 6.17
CA GLU A 170 6.79 -5.85 5.92
C GLU A 170 7.09 -6.39 4.51
N ARG A 171 6.34 -7.41 4.06
CA ARG A 171 6.49 -7.95 2.70
C ARG A 171 6.13 -6.93 1.62
N LEU A 172 5.10 -6.11 1.86
CA LEU A 172 4.71 -5.02 0.96
C LEU A 172 5.79 -3.93 0.93
N ASP A 173 6.35 -3.55 2.09
CA ASP A 173 7.47 -2.60 2.18
C ASP A 173 8.66 -3.08 1.34
N LEU A 174 9.11 -4.32 1.55
CA LEU A 174 10.18 -4.95 0.78
C LEU A 174 9.91 -4.94 -0.74
N ARG A 175 8.68 -5.31 -1.14
CA ARG A 175 8.33 -5.38 -2.57
C ARG A 175 8.30 -4.00 -3.22
N MET A 176 7.64 -3.04 -2.58
CA MET A 176 7.57 -1.67 -3.07
C MET A 176 8.97 -1.05 -3.10
N GLU A 177 9.78 -1.28 -2.07
CA GLU A 177 11.16 -0.80 -1.99
C GLU A 177 12.01 -1.33 -3.16
N ALA A 178 11.89 -2.60 -3.51
CA ALA A 178 12.60 -3.20 -4.64
C ALA A 178 12.26 -2.53 -5.99
N ALA A 179 11.04 -2.01 -6.13
CA ALA A 179 10.54 -1.39 -7.35
C ALA A 179 10.95 0.09 -7.52
N VAL A 180 11.31 0.80 -6.44
CA VAL A 180 11.69 2.23 -6.48
C VAL A 180 12.89 2.50 -7.39
N GLY A 181 13.88 1.60 -7.43
CA GLY A 181 15.09 1.77 -8.24
C GLY A 181 14.94 1.36 -9.71
N SER A 182 13.75 0.90 -10.12
CA SER A 182 13.50 0.53 -11.51
C SER A 182 13.50 1.77 -12.40
N HIS A 183 14.07 1.67 -13.60
CA HIS A 183 14.13 2.80 -14.54
C HIS A 183 12.74 3.29 -15.02
N GLN A 184 11.68 2.56 -14.67
CA GLN A 184 10.30 2.86 -15.05
C GLN A 184 9.49 3.52 -13.90
N ALA A 185 10.11 3.81 -12.76
CA ALA A 185 9.44 4.55 -11.69
C ALA A 185 9.24 6.02 -12.09
N THR A 186 8.01 6.39 -12.42
CA THR A 186 7.63 7.79 -12.67
C THR A 186 7.71 8.61 -11.38
N LEU A 187 8.02 9.91 -11.48
CA LEU A 187 8.05 10.82 -10.33
C LEU A 187 6.74 10.79 -9.51
N GLN A 188 5.58 10.81 -10.19
CA GLN A 188 4.27 10.71 -9.53
C GLN A 188 4.15 9.44 -8.66
N ARG A 189 4.54 8.28 -9.20
CA ARG A 189 4.53 7.01 -8.45
C ARG A 189 5.42 7.08 -7.21
N LEU A 190 6.62 7.67 -7.32
CA LEU A 190 7.52 7.82 -6.17
C LEU A 190 6.87 8.67 -5.08
N MET A 191 6.20 9.76 -5.47
CA MET A 191 5.47 10.63 -4.54
C MET A 191 4.30 9.93 -3.86
N ASP A 192 3.47 9.22 -4.63
CA ASP A 192 2.37 8.43 -4.09
C ASP A 192 2.88 7.40 -3.06
N TRP A 193 3.99 6.73 -3.37
CA TRP A 193 4.63 5.77 -2.46
C TRP A 193 5.29 6.42 -1.26
N THR A 194 5.89 7.61 -1.38
CA THR A 194 6.36 8.38 -0.24
C THR A 194 5.23 8.66 0.74
N GLN A 195 4.06 9.08 0.23
CA GLN A 195 2.89 9.34 1.08
C GLN A 195 2.41 8.06 1.77
N VAL A 196 2.26 6.96 1.02
CA VAL A 196 1.87 5.65 1.59
C VAL A 196 2.85 5.22 2.67
N ALA A 197 4.15 5.37 2.41
CA ALA A 197 5.19 4.97 3.33
C ALA A 197 5.19 5.80 4.62
N GLU A 198 4.91 7.10 4.52
CA GLU A 198 4.74 7.96 5.68
C GLU A 198 3.51 7.56 6.50
N GLU A 199 2.36 7.38 5.85
CA GLU A 199 1.09 7.02 6.51
C GLU A 199 1.14 5.65 7.19
N CYS A 200 1.84 4.68 6.59
CA CYS A 200 1.92 3.31 7.11
C CYS A 200 3.18 3.06 7.96
N GLY A 201 4.03 4.06 8.18
CA GLY A 201 5.27 3.93 8.95
C GLY A 201 6.39 3.12 8.28
N LEU A 202 6.37 2.98 6.95
CA LEU A 202 7.34 2.21 6.16
C LEU A 202 8.64 3.00 5.92
N LYS A 203 9.51 3.05 6.93
CA LYS A 203 10.72 3.88 6.93
C LYS A 203 11.68 3.59 5.77
N ARG A 204 11.80 2.32 5.36
CA ARG A 204 12.71 1.89 4.29
C ARG A 204 12.25 2.40 2.93
N LEU A 205 11.00 2.09 2.57
CA LEU A 205 10.37 2.62 1.35
C LEU A 205 10.41 4.15 1.33
N TRP A 206 10.04 4.81 2.44
CA TRP A 206 10.02 6.28 2.51
C TRP A 206 11.39 6.87 2.17
N THR A 207 12.45 6.39 2.82
CA THR A 207 13.83 6.88 2.63
C THR A 207 14.28 6.68 1.18
N LYS A 208 13.99 5.52 0.60
CA LYS A 208 14.39 5.20 -0.78
C LYS A 208 13.63 6.04 -1.80
N CYS A 209 12.33 6.26 -1.62
CA CYS A 209 11.54 7.13 -2.49
C CYS A 209 12.06 8.58 -2.46
N ILE A 210 12.33 9.15 -1.28
CA ILE A 210 12.89 10.51 -1.16
C ILE A 210 14.22 10.63 -1.92
N ARG A 211 15.10 9.63 -1.78
CA ARG A 211 16.38 9.59 -2.50
C ARG A 211 16.18 9.56 -4.01
N GLU A 212 15.31 8.69 -4.52
CA GLU A 212 15.07 8.55 -5.96
C GLU A 212 14.38 9.78 -6.55
N ILE A 213 13.47 10.42 -5.81
CA ILE A 213 12.88 11.72 -6.18
C ILE A 213 14.00 12.76 -6.36
N CYS A 214 14.92 12.87 -5.40
CA CYS A 214 16.04 13.82 -5.49
C CYS A 214 16.93 13.54 -6.71
N VAL A 215 17.23 12.27 -7.00
CA VAL A 215 17.99 11.86 -8.18
C VAL A 215 17.26 12.23 -9.47
N THR A 216 15.97 11.96 -9.55
CA THR A 216 15.11 12.25 -10.71
C THR A 216 15.08 13.76 -10.99
N LEU A 217 14.80 14.58 -9.97
CA LEU A 217 14.78 16.04 -10.08
C LEU A 217 16.15 16.62 -10.46
N SER A 218 17.24 16.03 -9.95
CA SER A 218 18.60 16.47 -10.28
C SER A 218 18.99 16.17 -11.73
N ARG A 219 18.47 15.07 -12.31
CA ARG A 219 18.68 14.73 -13.73
C ARG A 219 17.92 15.67 -14.66
N GLY A 220 16.67 16.01 -14.33
CA GLY A 220 15.85 16.94 -15.12
C GLY A 220 16.51 18.31 -15.31
N LYS A 221 17.19 18.83 -14.28
CA LYS A 221 17.91 20.12 -14.36
C LYS A 221 19.07 20.15 -15.36
N LYS A 222 19.69 19.01 -15.67
CA LYS A 222 20.88 18.99 -16.53
C LYS A 222 20.55 18.97 -18.04
N GLY A 223 19.28 19.09 -18.42
CA GLY A 223 18.86 18.97 -19.82
C GLY A 223 19.19 17.60 -20.44
N VAL A 224 19.58 16.63 -19.61
CA VAL A 224 19.78 15.25 -20.03
C VAL A 224 18.38 14.67 -20.13
N GLY A 225 17.80 14.78 -21.33
CA GLY A 225 16.53 14.12 -21.65
C GLY A 225 16.59 12.65 -21.21
N PRO A 226 15.44 12.05 -20.83
CA PRO A 226 15.39 10.66 -20.43
C PRO A 226 16.13 9.84 -21.48
N ARG A 227 17.21 9.15 -21.08
CA ARG A 227 17.97 8.28 -21.97
C ARG A 227 17.08 7.11 -22.36
N THR A 228 16.22 7.30 -23.35
CA THR A 228 15.65 6.22 -24.13
C THR A 228 16.77 5.69 -25.01
N THR A 229 17.58 4.79 -24.45
CA THR A 229 18.54 4.03 -25.25
C THR A 229 17.79 3.00 -26.08
N SER A 230 17.70 3.23 -27.39
CA SER A 230 17.78 2.15 -28.37
C SER A 230 18.86 2.52 -29.37
N SER A 231 19.96 1.77 -29.31
CA SER A 231 21.23 1.97 -30.03
C SER A 231 21.16 1.63 -31.53
N LYS A 232 19.98 1.61 -32.16
CA LYS A 232 19.83 1.18 -33.56
C LYS A 232 19.81 2.28 -34.61
N ASP A 233 19.71 3.57 -34.24
CA ASP A 233 19.52 4.66 -35.21
C ASP A 233 20.73 5.61 -35.37
N LEU A 234 21.93 5.21 -34.91
CA LEU A 234 23.16 6.02 -35.07
C LEU A 234 23.91 5.75 -36.39
N GLN A 235 23.19 5.50 -37.48
CA GLN A 235 23.74 5.48 -38.84
C GLN A 235 22.82 6.23 -39.81
N GLY A 236 22.83 7.56 -39.70
CA GLY A 236 22.40 8.41 -40.81
C GLY A 236 21.62 9.65 -40.38
N ALA A 237 22.32 10.73 -40.04
CA ALA A 237 21.83 12.09 -40.25
C ALA A 237 22.94 13.12 -40.01
N LEU A 238 23.67 13.43 -41.08
CA LEU A 238 24.09 14.81 -41.31
C LEU A 238 22.84 15.58 -41.75
N ALA A 239 22.64 16.78 -41.19
CA ALA A 239 21.65 17.81 -41.53
C ALA A 239 20.24 17.70 -40.91
N ALA A 240 20.05 18.35 -39.75
CA ALA A 240 19.00 19.33 -39.48
C ALA A 240 19.21 19.88 -38.05
N VAL A 241 19.15 21.21 -37.89
CA VAL A 241 19.17 21.86 -36.57
C VAL A 241 17.88 21.48 -35.84
N PRO A 242 17.93 20.85 -34.65
CA PRO A 242 16.73 20.49 -33.92
C PRO A 242 16.02 21.75 -33.38
N PRO A 243 14.68 21.79 -33.37
CA PRO A 243 13.91 22.88 -32.77
C PRO A 243 14.24 23.04 -31.27
N PRO A 244 14.03 24.22 -30.68
CA PRO A 244 14.27 24.47 -29.26
C PRO A 244 13.52 23.43 -28.42
N SER A 245 14.25 22.71 -27.58
CA SER A 245 13.76 21.54 -26.88
C SER A 245 12.79 21.93 -25.75
N ASP A 246 11.63 21.26 -25.70
CA ASP A 246 10.57 21.34 -24.67
C ASP A 246 11.01 21.03 -23.23
N ASN A 247 12.32 20.90 -22.98
CA ASN A 247 12.89 20.44 -21.72
C ASN A 247 12.71 21.42 -20.55
N MET A 248 12.38 22.69 -20.79
CA MET A 248 12.06 23.63 -19.69
C MET A 248 10.67 23.41 -19.10
N HIS A 249 9.71 22.88 -19.88
CA HIS A 249 8.34 22.68 -19.39
C HIS A 249 8.24 21.53 -18.39
N THR A 250 9.09 20.51 -18.49
CA THR A 250 9.11 19.37 -17.56
C THR A 250 9.61 19.76 -16.17
N ALA A 251 10.66 20.59 -16.06
CA ALA A 251 11.21 20.98 -14.76
C ALA A 251 10.24 21.82 -13.91
N VAL A 252 9.44 22.70 -14.54
CA VAL A 252 8.43 23.51 -13.84
C VAL A 252 7.26 22.63 -13.39
N HIS A 253 6.85 21.67 -14.22
CA HIS A 253 5.82 20.70 -13.87
C HIS A 253 6.23 19.82 -12.68
N ASP A 254 7.47 19.32 -12.66
CA ASP A 254 7.97 18.46 -11.57
C ASP A 254 8.00 19.17 -10.21
N VAL A 255 8.31 20.47 -10.18
CA VAL A 255 8.26 21.28 -8.94
C VAL A 255 6.81 21.52 -8.51
N ALA A 256 5.87 21.65 -9.44
CA ALA A 256 4.46 21.79 -9.11
C ALA A 256 3.91 20.53 -8.44
N LEU A 257 4.35 19.34 -8.87
CA LEU A 257 3.96 18.07 -8.24
C LEU A 257 4.32 18.04 -6.75
N LEU A 258 5.48 18.58 -6.36
CA LEU A 258 5.91 18.60 -4.96
C LEU A 258 4.92 19.27 -3.99
N LYS A 259 3.95 20.06 -4.47
CA LYS A 259 2.93 20.72 -3.64
C LYS A 259 2.08 19.74 -2.84
N ASP A 260 1.87 18.53 -3.33
CA ASP A 260 0.97 17.55 -2.69
C ASP A 260 1.68 16.69 -1.63
N LEU A 261 3.00 16.82 -1.49
CA LEU A 261 3.75 16.12 -0.45
C LEU A 261 3.55 16.74 0.94
N SER A 262 3.70 15.91 1.97
CA SER A 262 3.77 16.36 3.35
C SER A 262 4.92 17.37 3.53
N LEU A 263 4.77 18.27 4.51
CA LEU A 263 5.83 19.23 4.85
C LEU A 263 7.14 18.51 5.17
N LYS A 264 7.07 17.38 5.88
CA LYS A 264 8.21 16.54 6.21
C LYS A 264 8.92 16.05 4.95
N ALA A 265 8.20 15.46 4.00
CA ALA A 265 8.77 14.99 2.74
C ALA A 265 9.39 16.14 1.92
N LYS A 266 8.72 17.29 1.83
CA LYS A 266 9.25 18.49 1.16
C LYS A 266 10.57 18.94 1.76
N LEU A 267 10.63 19.07 3.08
CA LEU A 267 11.85 19.47 3.81
C LEU A 267 12.98 18.47 3.60
N SER A 268 12.69 17.16 3.65
CA SER A 268 13.70 16.11 3.40
C SER A 268 14.23 16.15 1.97
N ILE A 269 13.37 16.38 0.97
CA ILE A 269 13.79 16.55 -0.43
C ILE A 269 14.67 17.79 -0.56
N MET A 270 14.24 18.93 0.00
CA MET A 270 15.02 20.16 -0.04
C MET A 270 16.39 20.01 0.64
N ALA A 271 16.44 19.42 1.82
CA ALA A 271 17.68 19.17 2.55
C ALA A 271 18.63 18.26 1.75
N THR A 272 18.11 17.19 1.16
CA THR A 272 18.90 16.25 0.35
C THR A 272 19.45 16.91 -0.92
N LEU A 273 18.64 17.73 -1.59
CA LEU A 273 19.06 18.50 -2.77
C LEU A 273 20.11 19.56 -2.41
N LEU A 274 19.92 20.29 -1.31
CA LEU A 274 20.90 21.29 -0.82
C LEU A 274 22.22 20.62 -0.44
N ALA A 275 22.18 19.48 0.24
CA ALA A 275 23.36 18.68 0.55
C ALA A 275 24.10 18.23 -0.73
N SER A 276 23.35 17.87 -1.77
CA SER A 276 23.92 17.49 -3.07
C SER A 276 24.54 18.68 -3.82
N LEU A 277 23.97 19.89 -3.71
CA LEU A 277 24.49 21.10 -4.35
C LEU A 277 25.75 21.66 -3.66
N ARG A 278 25.90 21.45 -2.34
CA ARG A 278 27.10 21.85 -1.60
C ARG A 278 28.34 21.05 -1.96
N ARG A 279 28.18 19.88 -2.60
CA ARG A 279 29.30 19.08 -3.12
C ARG A 279 29.83 19.74 -4.40
N GLN A 280 30.87 20.57 -4.27
CA GLN A 280 31.56 21.13 -5.42
C GLN A 280 32.25 20.01 -6.22
N PRO A 281 32.23 20.06 -7.56
CA PRO A 281 33.04 19.17 -8.38
C PRO A 281 34.52 19.47 -8.14
N GLY A 282 35.22 18.55 -7.45
CA GLY A 282 36.64 18.69 -7.09
C GLY A 282 36.99 18.27 -5.66
N ASP A 283 36.00 18.00 -4.80
CA ASP A 283 36.25 17.47 -3.46
C ASP A 283 36.35 15.92 -3.51
N PRO A 284 37.51 15.31 -3.19
CA PRO A 284 37.77 13.86 -3.34
C PRO A 284 37.00 12.96 -2.36
N SER A 285 36.09 13.53 -1.57
CA SER A 285 35.21 12.77 -0.66
C SER A 285 34.03 12.16 -1.44
N GLU A 286 34.33 11.26 -2.38
CA GLU A 286 33.33 10.44 -3.06
C GLU A 286 32.71 9.45 -2.07
N LEU A 287 31.44 9.69 -1.74
CA LEU A 287 30.32 8.73 -1.79
C LEU A 287 29.11 9.39 -1.11
N VAL A 288 27.93 8.90 -1.42
CA VAL A 288 26.60 9.30 -0.92
C VAL A 288 26.62 9.66 0.58
N PRO A 289 25.90 10.69 1.08
CA PRO A 289 25.92 10.99 2.51
C PRO A 289 25.49 9.73 3.28
N PRO A 290 26.24 9.29 4.30
CA PRO A 290 25.82 8.17 5.12
C PRO A 290 24.47 8.49 5.76
N GLU A 291 23.62 7.47 5.96
CA GLU A 291 22.24 7.60 6.44
C GLU A 291 22.10 8.47 7.71
N ALA A 292 23.14 8.51 8.54
CA ALA A 292 23.26 9.37 9.71
C ALA A 292 23.06 10.87 9.41
N CYS A 293 23.45 11.35 8.23
CA CYS A 293 23.30 12.76 7.84
C CYS A 293 21.87 13.13 7.43
N LEU A 294 21.08 12.17 6.94
CA LEU A 294 19.66 12.40 6.62
C LEU A 294 18.80 12.43 7.88
N ALA A 295 19.13 11.57 8.86
CA ALA A 295 18.44 11.54 10.15
C ALA A 295 18.65 12.82 10.97
N SER A 296 19.84 13.43 10.90
CA SER A 296 20.17 14.65 11.65
C SER A 296 19.67 15.95 10.99
N ALA A 297 19.30 15.91 9.71
CA ALA A 297 18.75 17.07 8.99
C ALA A 297 17.24 17.26 9.19
N LEU A 298 16.56 16.31 9.85
CA LEU A 298 15.16 16.47 10.24
C LEU A 298 15.08 17.43 11.43
N PRO A 299 14.21 18.46 11.39
CA PRO A 299 14.00 19.33 12.55
C PRO A 299 13.53 18.49 13.74
N ALA A 300 14.15 18.70 14.90
CA ALA A 300 13.74 18.05 16.14
C ALA A 300 12.26 18.38 16.39
N MET A 301 11.40 17.38 16.19
CA MET A 301 9.98 17.50 16.54
C MET A 301 9.92 17.79 18.05
N PRO A 302 9.23 18.85 18.51
CA PRO A 302 9.09 19.11 19.93
C PRO A 302 8.48 17.88 20.59
N LEU A 303 9.22 17.28 21.52
CA LEU A 303 8.73 16.19 22.34
C LEU A 303 7.50 16.71 23.10
N PRO A 304 6.35 16.00 23.06
CA PRO A 304 5.22 16.37 23.90
C PRO A 304 5.68 16.41 25.36
N PRO A 305 5.16 17.35 26.17
CA PRO A 305 5.51 17.43 27.59
C PRO A 305 5.27 16.07 28.24
N LEU A 306 6.29 15.56 28.92
CA LEU A 306 6.18 14.32 29.70
C LEU A 306 5.04 14.51 30.71
N PRO A 307 4.11 13.53 30.82
CA PRO A 307 3.08 13.59 31.85
C PRO A 307 3.76 13.67 33.22
N GLU A 308 3.42 14.69 33.99
CA GLU A 308 3.86 14.83 35.38
C GLU A 308 3.36 13.59 36.12
N LEU A 309 4.30 12.74 36.54
CA LEU A 309 4.02 11.64 37.44
C LEU A 309 3.61 12.26 38.78
N GLU A 310 2.30 12.36 39.00
CA GLU A 310 1.73 12.64 40.30
C GLU A 310 2.18 11.51 41.26
N MET A 311 3.21 11.80 42.05
CA MET A 311 3.55 11.00 43.21
C MET A 311 2.45 11.23 44.26
N GLU A 312 1.52 10.27 44.36
CA GLU A 312 0.67 10.15 45.54
C GLU A 312 1.56 10.01 46.79
N GLN A 313 1.36 10.93 47.75
CA GLN A 313 1.96 10.91 49.09
C GLN A 313 1.12 10.10 50.06
#